data_AF-A0A7R8WLL0-F1
#
_entry.id   AF-A0A7R8WLL0-F1
#
_cell.length_a   1.000
_cell.length_b   1.000
_cell.length_c   1.000
_cell.angle_alpha   90.00
_cell.angle_beta   90.00
_cell.angle_gamma   90.00
#
_symmetry.space_group_name_H-M   'P 1'
#
loop_
_entity.id
_entity.type
_entity.pdbx_description
1 polymer ?
#
loop_
_entity_poly.entity_id
_entity_poly.type
_entity_poly.pdbx_seq_one_letter_code
_entity_poly.pdbx_strand_id
1 'polypeptide(L)'
;VKHTLIPALRTTLVSQKPVKKFCELPLEDATVALLKQGPNTDPELAEEMLKVLQTIPSNEFRNIRLLVCILDLIVSKDDLRLAELGSQVLRLHPSFILFNEEAIRQTKDRLQRFSSESTIRYRLLELLVQSCCTSNVGNEEKAKASEMPETNCCWDVLVKAGVLSALIEDFGKSDDPLIQTNSLHLMSDLCRLEAGRKFLLFGAGSSVLSEAMTVLKQGPDAPFSIVRDACLKLFTVLGSFSQDPVNEVFKVFPDFKSILLKSLRDGELAALEAAAELVRQDPIQRLPIILDDEALKSLRAGVGTLVSSGDVYCTVRALKACDVLLDIQPVNSAAADLSERVFWSMSLPLAQLCLRPFTEIQVVAFEVLEKIVRFRYGVTFLMRGSSHDLLLSLLDRSKAPSKEAKEVRWKVVNSLLTAHPEQRGVPEIDSDIWLKLKNFQMQGPFHVEAYSQVLMEDSTS
;
A
#
# COMPACT_ATOMS: atom_id res chain seq x y z
N VAL A 1 29.63 14.22 10.93
CA VAL A 1 29.14 15.42 11.67
C VAL A 1 29.91 16.70 11.33
N LYS A 2 31.23 16.79 11.58
CA LYS A 2 32.02 18.01 11.33
C LYS A 2 32.06 18.49 9.86
N HIS A 3 32.02 17.58 8.90
CA HIS A 3 32.20 17.90 7.48
C HIS A 3 30.89 18.09 6.68
N THR A 4 29.75 17.62 7.19
CA THR A 4 28.45 17.64 6.48
C THR A 4 27.44 18.54 7.20
N LEU A 5 27.35 18.42 8.53
CA LEU A 5 26.34 19.10 9.33
C LEU A 5 26.71 20.57 9.61
N ILE A 6 27.99 20.83 9.89
CA ILE A 6 28.46 22.19 10.19
C ILE A 6 28.32 23.11 8.97
N PRO A 7 28.67 22.71 7.73
CA PRO A 7 28.42 23.54 6.56
C PRO A 7 26.94 23.75 6.28
N ALA A 8 26.11 22.69 6.34
CA ALA A 8 24.66 22.80 6.11
C ALA A 8 24.02 23.75 7.13
N LEU A 9 24.26 23.53 8.43
CA LEU A 9 23.76 24.39 9.50
C LEU A 9 24.34 25.81 9.41
N ARG A 10 25.62 26.01 9.09
CA ARG A 10 26.14 27.38 8.86
C ARG A 10 25.45 28.05 7.67
N THR A 11 25.15 27.33 6.61
CA THR A 11 24.48 27.91 5.43
C THR A 11 23.04 28.30 5.75
N THR A 12 22.32 27.45 6.50
CA THR A 12 20.93 27.71 6.92
C THR A 12 20.83 28.75 8.04
N LEU A 13 21.78 28.77 8.98
CA LEU A 13 21.71 29.58 10.20
C LEU A 13 22.38 30.96 10.10
N VAL A 14 23.33 31.17 9.18
CA VAL A 14 24.05 32.47 9.05
C VAL A 14 23.12 33.61 8.58
N SER A 15 21.94 33.31 8.06
CA SER A 15 20.95 34.31 7.64
C SER A 15 20.01 34.78 8.76
N GLN A 16 19.97 34.14 9.94
CA GLN A 16 19.00 34.44 11.00
C GLN A 16 19.62 35.07 12.25
N LYS A 17 19.06 36.20 12.70
CA LYS A 17 19.59 37.06 13.80
C LYS A 17 19.70 36.43 15.20
N PRO A 18 18.91 35.41 15.64
CA PRO A 18 19.02 34.91 17.01
C PRO A 18 20.16 33.90 17.24
N VAL A 19 20.90 33.49 16.21
CA VAL A 19 21.76 32.28 16.30
C VAL A 19 23.18 32.55 16.85
N LYS A 20 23.61 33.80 17.00
CA LYS A 20 24.98 34.12 17.47
C LYS A 20 25.36 33.45 18.80
N LYS A 21 24.39 33.25 19.71
CA LYS A 21 24.62 32.62 21.03
C LYS A 21 24.86 31.10 20.94
N PHE A 22 24.40 30.46 19.87
CA PHE A 22 24.56 29.01 19.66
C PHE A 22 25.80 28.65 18.85
N CYS A 23 26.43 29.62 18.17
CA CYS A 23 27.66 29.41 17.39
C CYS A 23 28.88 29.04 18.24
N GLU A 24 28.82 29.26 19.56
CA GLU A 24 29.91 28.97 20.51
C GLU A 24 29.81 27.56 21.15
N LEU A 25 28.67 26.88 21.00
CA LEU A 25 28.47 25.54 21.56
C LEU A 25 28.96 24.44 20.60
N PRO A 26 29.39 23.27 21.12
CA PRO A 26 29.48 22.06 20.32
C PRO A 26 28.16 21.84 19.58
N LEU A 27 28.22 21.43 18.31
CA LEU A 27 27.06 21.36 17.42
C LEU A 27 25.89 20.58 18.01
N GLU A 28 26.18 19.49 18.72
CA GLU A 28 25.18 18.66 19.37
C GLU A 28 24.50 19.40 20.53
N ASP A 29 25.24 20.15 21.35
CA ASP A 29 24.69 20.96 22.43
C ASP A 29 23.91 22.16 21.88
N ALA A 30 24.37 22.78 20.79
CA ALA A 30 23.63 23.80 20.07
C ALA A 30 22.30 23.24 19.54
N THR A 31 22.33 22.02 19.00
CA THR A 31 21.14 21.35 18.45
C THR A 31 20.14 21.00 19.54
N VAL A 32 20.61 20.45 20.65
CA VAL A 32 19.80 20.16 21.83
C VAL A 32 19.19 21.45 22.41
N ALA A 33 19.97 22.51 22.54
CA ALA A 33 19.47 23.77 23.09
C ALA A 33 18.41 24.42 22.17
N LEU A 34 18.63 24.37 20.86
CA LEU A 34 17.69 24.85 19.86
C LEU A 34 16.42 24.01 19.78
N LEU A 35 16.48 22.68 19.85
CA LEU A 35 15.26 21.86 19.87
C LEU A 35 14.48 21.97 21.18
N LYS A 36 15.13 22.32 22.30
CA LYS A 36 14.45 22.57 23.58
C LYS A 36 13.74 23.93 23.63
N GLN A 37 14.33 24.97 23.05
CA GLN A 37 13.80 26.34 23.11
C GLN A 37 13.00 26.70 21.86
N GLY A 38 13.44 26.22 20.71
CA GLY A 38 12.95 26.52 19.37
C GLY A 38 11.46 26.31 19.19
N PRO A 39 10.84 25.18 19.61
CA PRO A 39 9.39 24.99 19.40
C PRO A 39 8.52 26.11 19.97
N ASN A 40 8.96 26.71 21.08
CA ASN A 40 8.22 27.79 21.76
C ASN A 40 8.65 29.20 21.32
N THR A 41 9.82 29.34 20.68
CA THR A 41 10.43 30.64 20.36
C THR A 41 10.57 30.90 18.87
N ASP A 42 10.84 29.86 18.09
CA ASP A 42 11.05 29.85 16.64
C ASP A 42 10.82 28.41 16.07
N PRO A 43 9.57 28.04 15.75
CA PRO A 43 9.24 26.70 15.25
C PRO A 43 9.79 26.44 13.84
N GLU A 44 9.97 27.47 13.01
CA GLU A 44 10.57 27.34 11.68
C GLU A 44 12.03 26.89 11.78
N LEU A 45 12.77 27.48 12.73
CA LEU A 45 14.14 27.07 13.01
C LEU A 45 14.21 25.61 13.50
N ALA A 46 13.30 25.20 14.39
CA ALA A 46 13.24 23.81 14.84
C ALA A 46 12.94 22.83 13.68
N GLU A 47 12.05 23.21 12.77
CA GLU A 47 11.75 22.44 11.57
C GLU A 47 12.97 22.28 10.66
N GLU A 48 13.66 23.38 10.33
CA GLU A 48 14.85 23.33 9.47
C GLU A 48 15.96 22.46 10.09
N MET A 49 16.08 22.50 11.41
CA MET A 49 17.00 21.62 12.12
C MET A 49 16.60 20.15 12.00
N LEU A 50 15.33 19.81 12.18
CA LEU A 50 14.86 18.43 11.99
C LEU A 50 15.12 17.95 10.55
N LYS A 51 14.86 18.78 9.53
CA LYS A 51 15.19 18.46 8.13
C LYS A 51 16.68 18.19 7.93
N VAL A 52 17.55 18.99 8.55
CA VAL A 52 18.99 18.74 8.53
C VAL A 52 19.33 17.42 9.20
N LEU A 53 18.71 17.07 10.34
CA LEU A 53 18.92 15.79 11.01
C LEU A 53 18.52 14.58 10.14
N GLN A 54 17.54 14.73 9.25
CA GLN A 54 17.16 13.67 8.29
C GLN A 54 18.28 13.34 7.29
N THR A 55 19.18 14.28 7.01
CA THR A 55 20.29 14.09 6.06
C THR A 55 21.53 13.42 6.66
N ILE A 56 21.56 13.25 7.99
CA ILE A 56 22.72 12.67 8.69
C ILE A 56 22.75 11.17 8.46
N PRO A 57 23.91 10.56 8.15
CA PRO A 57 24.05 9.11 8.15
C PRO A 57 23.81 8.48 9.53
N SER A 58 23.09 7.36 9.61
CA SER A 58 22.68 6.76 10.89
C SER A 58 23.83 6.35 11.82
N ASN A 59 25.02 6.06 11.27
CA ASN A 59 26.20 5.71 12.07
C ASN A 59 26.78 6.90 12.87
N GLU A 60 26.44 8.13 12.48
CA GLU A 60 26.87 9.37 13.14
C GLU A 60 25.89 9.85 14.22
N PHE A 61 24.70 9.26 14.30
CA PHE A 61 23.64 9.67 15.21
C PHE A 61 23.74 8.94 16.56
N ARG A 62 24.45 9.52 17.54
CA ARG A 62 24.75 8.85 18.84
C ARG A 62 24.46 9.65 20.11
N ASN A 63 24.00 10.91 20.01
CA ASN A 63 23.84 11.77 21.19
C ASN A 63 22.50 11.55 21.92
N ILE A 64 22.50 10.85 23.05
CA ILE A 64 21.29 10.58 23.85
C ILE A 64 20.46 11.82 24.22
N ARG A 65 21.09 12.98 24.43
CA ARG A 65 20.36 14.21 24.76
C ARG A 65 19.52 14.68 23.57
N LEU A 66 20.05 14.53 22.36
CA LEU A 66 19.33 14.83 21.13
C LEU A 66 18.11 13.92 20.98
N LEU A 67 18.26 12.63 21.29
CA LEU A 67 17.12 11.70 21.29
C LEU A 67 16.00 12.17 22.21
N VAL A 68 16.34 12.49 23.45
CA VAL A 68 15.36 12.90 24.46
C VAL A 68 14.62 14.15 23.99
N CYS A 69 15.32 15.10 23.37
CA CYS A 69 14.68 16.29 22.80
C CYS A 69 13.71 15.92 21.68
N ILE A 70 14.10 15.04 20.76
CA ILE A 70 13.21 14.63 19.67
C ILE A 70 12.00 13.85 20.21
N LEU A 71 12.18 12.97 21.20
CA LEU A 71 11.07 12.29 21.87
C LEU A 71 10.12 13.28 22.57
N ASP A 72 10.66 14.34 23.20
CA ASP A 72 9.85 15.42 23.79
C ASP A 72 9.04 16.18 22.74
N LEU A 73 9.59 16.38 21.53
CA LEU A 73 8.86 16.96 20.40
C LEU A 73 7.72 16.05 19.91
N ILE A 74 7.98 14.74 19.80
CA ILE A 74 6.98 13.76 19.32
C ILE A 74 5.76 13.72 20.23
N VAL A 75 5.97 13.84 21.54
CA VAL A 75 4.89 13.88 22.54
C VAL A 75 4.33 15.28 22.78
N SER A 76 4.83 16.30 22.08
CA SER A 76 4.27 17.65 22.17
C SER A 76 2.86 17.69 21.58
N LYS A 77 1.95 18.35 22.31
CA LYS A 77 0.58 18.60 21.85
C LYS A 77 0.49 19.84 20.95
N ASP A 78 1.44 20.75 21.08
CA ASP A 78 1.31 22.11 20.56
C ASP A 78 1.68 22.21 19.07
N ASP A 79 2.51 21.30 18.56
CA ASP A 79 2.97 21.32 17.17
C ASP A 79 3.04 19.91 16.56
N LEU A 80 1.97 19.53 15.84
CA LEU A 80 1.87 18.27 15.11
C LEU A 80 2.94 18.14 14.02
N ARG A 81 3.36 19.25 13.40
CA ARG A 81 4.32 19.24 12.29
C ARG A 81 5.71 18.90 12.81
N LEU A 82 6.13 19.51 13.92
CA LEU A 82 7.40 19.18 14.58
C LEU A 82 7.39 17.75 15.13
N ALA A 83 6.27 17.28 15.66
CA ALA A 83 6.13 15.89 16.08
C ALA A 83 6.32 14.91 14.91
N GLU A 84 5.70 15.17 13.76
CA GLU A 84 5.83 14.34 12.55
C GLU A 84 7.27 14.34 12.01
N LEU A 85 7.91 15.52 11.92
CA LEU A 85 9.30 15.63 11.51
C LEU A 85 10.25 14.91 12.49
N GLY A 86 9.99 15.00 13.79
CA GLY A 86 10.71 14.27 14.82
C GLY A 86 10.60 12.75 14.63
N SER A 87 9.39 12.26 14.40
CA SER A 87 9.14 10.84 14.08
C SER A 87 9.88 10.41 12.81
N GLN A 88 9.88 11.23 11.75
CA GLN A 88 10.63 10.95 10.52
C GLN A 88 12.14 10.85 10.75
N VAL A 89 12.73 11.78 11.52
CA VAL A 89 14.16 11.72 11.89
C VAL A 89 14.47 10.39 12.58
N LEU A 90 13.66 9.98 13.55
CA LEU A 90 13.91 8.75 14.28
C LEU A 90 13.63 7.48 13.47
N ARG A 91 12.69 7.51 12.51
CA ARG A 91 12.46 6.41 11.56
C ARG A 91 13.61 6.20 10.59
N LEU A 92 14.33 7.26 10.23
CA LEU A 92 15.57 7.16 9.43
C LEU A 92 16.75 6.62 10.24
N HIS A 93 16.66 6.68 11.58
CA HIS A 93 17.73 6.26 12.51
C HIS A 93 17.23 5.23 13.52
N PRO A 94 16.68 4.07 13.09
CA PRO A 94 16.01 3.13 13.99
C PRO A 94 16.95 2.56 15.05
N SER A 95 18.24 2.38 14.72
CA SER A 95 19.27 1.91 15.66
C SER A 95 19.41 2.81 16.89
N PHE A 96 19.10 4.09 16.75
CA PHE A 96 19.26 5.07 17.81
C PHE A 96 18.23 4.92 18.93
N ILE A 97 17.03 4.47 18.60
CA ILE A 97 16.00 4.12 19.60
C ILE A 97 16.18 2.68 20.06
N LEU A 98 16.38 1.75 19.13
CA LEU A 98 16.27 0.32 19.40
C LEU A 98 17.44 -0.25 20.19
N PHE A 99 18.65 0.30 20.05
CA PHE A 99 19.85 -0.24 20.70
C PHE A 99 20.35 0.62 21.87
N ASN A 100 19.48 1.48 22.39
CA ASN A 100 19.82 2.36 23.51
C ASN A 100 18.86 2.13 24.68
N GLU A 101 19.35 1.55 25.78
CA GLU A 101 18.48 1.20 26.93
C GLU A 101 17.78 2.41 27.55
N GLU A 102 18.47 3.55 27.59
CA GLU A 102 17.90 4.80 28.09
C GLU A 102 16.79 5.29 27.16
N ALA A 103 16.94 5.17 25.83
CA ALA A 103 15.87 5.46 24.87
C ALA A 103 14.61 4.63 25.12
N ILE A 104 14.79 3.32 25.32
CA ILE A 104 13.70 2.37 25.55
C ILE A 104 12.99 2.72 26.85
N ARG A 105 13.74 2.98 27.91
CA ARG A 105 13.20 3.40 29.21
C ARG A 105 12.41 4.70 29.10
N GLN A 106 13.00 5.71 28.45
CA GLN A 106 12.39 7.00 28.20
C GLN A 106 11.10 6.91 27.38
N THR A 107 11.06 6.00 26.41
CA THR A 107 9.85 5.77 25.58
C THR A 107 8.77 5.06 26.39
N LYS A 108 9.14 4.04 27.18
CA LYS A 108 8.22 3.35 28.11
C LYS A 108 7.60 4.31 29.13
N ASP A 109 8.42 5.15 29.76
CA ASP A 109 7.96 6.13 30.74
C ASP A 109 6.96 7.11 30.10
N ARG A 110 7.21 7.54 28.84
CA ARG A 110 6.27 8.39 28.08
C ARG A 110 4.98 7.65 27.69
N LEU A 111 5.06 6.41 27.24
CA LEU A 111 3.87 5.59 26.92
C LEU A 111 2.95 5.41 28.15
N GLN A 112 3.54 5.24 29.33
CA GLN A 112 2.80 5.17 30.59
C GLN A 112 2.21 6.53 30.99
N ARG A 113 3.02 7.59 30.89
CA ARG A 113 2.61 8.97 31.23
C ARG A 113 1.47 9.48 30.36
N PHE A 114 1.47 9.14 29.07
CA PHE A 114 0.49 9.60 28.09
C PHE A 114 -0.51 8.51 27.70
N SER A 115 -0.82 7.58 28.63
CA SER A 115 -1.74 6.47 28.38
C SER A 115 -3.16 6.92 28.02
N SER A 116 -3.61 8.07 28.52
CA SER A 116 -4.92 8.65 28.21
C SER A 116 -4.95 9.47 26.91
N GLU A 117 -3.80 9.76 26.30
CA GLU A 117 -3.67 10.64 25.14
C GLU A 117 -3.47 9.81 23.87
N SER A 118 -4.57 9.37 23.25
CA SER A 118 -4.57 8.40 22.15
C SER A 118 -3.64 8.79 21.00
N THR A 119 -3.59 10.06 20.61
CA THR A 119 -2.72 10.54 19.54
C THR A 119 -1.23 10.44 19.88
N ILE A 120 -0.83 10.88 21.08
CA ILE A 120 0.57 10.82 21.51
C ILE A 120 1.00 9.35 21.67
N ARG A 121 0.16 8.57 22.33
CA ARG A 121 0.38 7.13 22.52
C ARG A 121 0.56 6.43 21.17
N TYR A 122 -0.34 6.68 20.21
CA TYR A 122 -0.24 6.10 18.87
C TYR A 122 1.08 6.46 18.18
N ARG A 123 1.49 7.74 18.18
CA ARG A 123 2.77 8.14 17.56
C ARG A 123 3.98 7.41 18.16
N LEU A 124 4.00 7.23 19.48
CA LEU A 124 5.07 6.50 20.15
C LEU A 124 5.06 5.00 19.82
N LEU A 125 3.87 4.38 19.78
CA LEU A 125 3.72 2.98 19.37
C LEU A 125 4.13 2.77 17.91
N GLU A 126 3.65 3.64 17.01
CA GLU A 126 3.96 3.63 15.59
C GLU A 126 5.47 3.77 15.36
N LEU A 127 6.11 4.74 16.01
CA LEU A 127 7.55 4.96 15.93
C LEU A 127 8.32 3.68 16.26
N LEU A 128 8.02 3.04 17.39
CA LEU A 128 8.73 1.83 17.81
C LEU A 128 8.48 0.65 16.87
N VAL A 129 7.23 0.43 16.46
CA VAL A 129 6.87 -0.65 15.53
C VAL A 129 7.57 -0.45 14.19
N GLN A 130 7.50 0.75 13.60
CA GLN A 130 8.13 1.04 12.31
C GLN A 130 9.65 1.00 12.38
N SER A 131 10.26 1.49 13.47
CA SER A 131 11.71 1.34 13.69
C SER A 131 12.12 -0.14 13.71
N CYS A 132 11.35 -1.01 14.38
CA CYS A 132 11.62 -2.45 14.40
C CYS A 132 11.42 -3.13 13.04
N CYS A 133 10.40 -2.73 12.29
CA CYS A 133 10.14 -3.28 10.96
C CYS A 133 11.21 -2.87 9.95
N THR A 134 11.72 -1.64 10.02
CA THR A 134 12.76 -1.13 9.10
C THR A 134 14.15 -1.68 9.38
N SER A 135 14.51 -1.90 10.65
CA SER A 135 15.84 -2.39 11.04
C SER A 135 16.08 -3.85 10.65
N ASN A 136 15.05 -4.69 10.65
CA ASN A 136 15.18 -6.12 10.34
C ASN A 136 15.33 -6.40 8.83
N VAL A 137 14.76 -5.55 7.97
CA VAL A 137 14.81 -5.73 6.50
C VAL A 137 16.26 -5.68 5.96
N GLY A 138 17.18 -4.98 6.62
CA GLY A 138 18.60 -4.93 6.22
C GLY A 138 19.50 -5.98 6.91
N ASN A 139 19.03 -6.61 7.97
CA ASN A 139 19.84 -7.51 8.80
C ASN A 139 19.63 -8.99 8.47
N GLU A 140 18.48 -9.42 7.92
CA GLU A 140 18.29 -10.83 7.54
C GLU A 140 19.25 -11.28 6.42
N GLU A 141 19.60 -10.39 5.48
CA GLU A 141 20.60 -10.69 4.44
C GLU A 141 22.04 -10.69 4.99
N LYS A 142 22.34 -9.84 5.98
CA LYS A 142 23.68 -9.73 6.59
C LYS A 142 23.94 -10.77 7.69
N ALA A 143 22.91 -11.17 8.43
CA ALA A 143 22.99 -12.19 9.47
C ALA A 143 23.25 -13.58 8.89
N LYS A 144 22.80 -13.86 7.66
CA LYS A 144 23.20 -15.08 6.93
C LYS A 144 24.70 -15.11 6.57
N ALA A 145 25.40 -13.99 6.64
CA ALA A 145 26.80 -13.86 6.24
C ALA A 145 27.77 -13.63 7.42
N SER A 146 27.29 -13.44 8.66
CA SER A 146 28.13 -13.11 9.81
C SER A 146 27.62 -13.78 11.09
N GLU A 147 28.48 -14.60 11.70
CA GLU A 147 28.34 -15.17 13.05
C GLU A 147 28.42 -14.07 14.14
N MET A 148 27.59 -13.02 14.04
CA MET A 148 27.51 -12.02 15.10
C MET A 148 26.62 -12.53 16.25
N PRO A 149 27.01 -12.30 17.51
CA PRO A 149 26.25 -12.75 18.67
C PRO A 149 24.86 -12.12 18.69
N GLU A 150 23.90 -12.90 19.19
CA GLU A 150 22.47 -12.63 19.46
C GLU A 150 22.23 -11.36 20.31
N THR A 151 22.59 -10.20 19.77
CA THR A 151 22.52 -8.91 20.46
C THR A 151 21.16 -8.28 20.21
N ASN A 152 20.29 -8.33 21.22
CA ASN A 152 18.99 -7.66 21.35
C ASN A 152 18.20 -7.59 20.04
N CYS A 153 17.46 -8.66 19.73
CA CYS A 153 16.54 -8.60 18.61
C CYS A 153 15.57 -7.43 18.82
N CYS A 154 15.26 -6.66 17.77
CA CYS A 154 14.38 -5.49 17.86
C CYS A 154 13.02 -5.82 18.50
N TRP A 155 12.65 -7.11 18.49
CA TRP A 155 11.50 -7.65 19.19
C TRP A 155 11.57 -7.51 20.72
N ASP A 156 12.72 -7.79 21.35
CA ASP A 156 12.90 -7.65 22.81
C ASP A 156 12.69 -6.21 23.27
N VAL A 157 13.01 -5.25 22.41
CA VAL A 157 12.77 -3.83 22.65
C VAL A 157 11.28 -3.54 22.78
N LEU A 158 10.46 -4.07 21.85
CA LEU A 158 9.00 -3.92 21.88
C LEU A 158 8.41 -4.53 23.14
N VAL A 159 8.91 -5.69 23.56
CA VAL A 159 8.50 -6.37 24.80
C VAL A 159 8.87 -5.51 26.02
N LYS A 160 10.14 -5.10 26.14
CA LYS A 160 10.64 -4.30 27.28
C LYS A 160 9.93 -2.95 27.42
N ALA A 161 9.66 -2.30 26.28
CA ALA A 161 8.93 -1.04 26.21
C ALA A 161 7.42 -1.18 26.51
N GLY A 162 6.88 -2.41 26.56
CA GLY A 162 5.46 -2.66 26.81
C GLY A 162 4.55 -2.38 25.60
N VAL A 163 5.13 -2.27 24.39
CA VAL A 163 4.38 -1.98 23.16
C VAL A 163 3.39 -3.08 22.84
N LEU A 164 3.81 -4.36 22.94
CA LEU A 164 2.95 -5.49 22.60
C LEU A 164 1.73 -5.58 23.53
N SER A 165 1.94 -5.37 24.82
CA SER A 165 0.85 -5.33 25.81
C SER A 165 -0.10 -4.16 25.53
N ALA A 166 0.45 -2.97 25.25
CA ALA A 166 -0.35 -1.80 24.89
C ALA A 166 -1.24 -2.06 23.67
N LEU A 167 -0.70 -2.66 22.60
CA LEU A 167 -1.47 -2.97 21.40
C LEU A 167 -2.60 -3.99 21.66
N ILE A 168 -2.33 -5.03 22.48
CA ILE A 168 -3.37 -6.01 22.86
C ILE A 168 -4.50 -5.33 23.62
N GLU A 169 -4.17 -4.48 24.59
CA GLU A 169 -5.16 -3.77 25.40
C GLU A 169 -5.96 -2.74 24.58
N ASP A 170 -5.27 -1.98 23.75
CA ASP A 170 -5.87 -0.95 22.90
C ASP A 170 -6.85 -1.57 21.88
N PHE A 171 -6.63 -2.80 21.41
CA PHE A 171 -7.60 -3.52 20.58
C PHE A 171 -8.72 -4.16 21.41
N GLY A 172 -8.39 -4.89 22.47
CA GLY A 172 -9.37 -5.73 23.17
C GLY A 172 -10.22 -5.02 24.22
N LYS A 173 -9.82 -3.84 24.69
CA LYS A 173 -10.48 -3.13 25.81
C LYS A 173 -10.90 -1.70 25.50
N SER A 174 -10.41 -1.10 24.42
CA SER A 174 -10.79 0.26 24.05
C SER A 174 -12.21 0.29 23.49
N ASP A 175 -13.01 1.28 23.87
CA ASP A 175 -14.32 1.55 23.23
C ASP A 175 -14.17 2.44 21.98
N ASP A 176 -12.97 2.97 21.71
CA ASP A 176 -12.71 3.83 20.55
C ASP A 176 -12.28 2.99 19.33
N PRO A 177 -13.10 2.92 18.26
CA PRO A 177 -12.81 2.15 17.06
C PRO A 177 -11.55 2.65 16.33
N LEU A 178 -11.16 3.92 16.48
CA LEU A 178 -9.94 4.45 15.87
C LEU A 178 -8.71 3.88 16.58
N ILE A 179 -8.73 3.79 17.91
CA ILE A 179 -7.66 3.17 18.71
C ILE A 179 -7.54 1.68 18.37
N GLN A 180 -8.67 0.98 18.27
CA GLN A 180 -8.70 -0.43 17.86
C GLN A 180 -8.11 -0.63 16.46
N THR A 181 -8.56 0.16 15.48
CA THR A 181 -8.09 0.12 14.09
C THR A 181 -6.59 0.41 13.99
N ASN A 182 -6.13 1.45 14.68
CA ASN A 182 -4.71 1.81 14.75
C ASN A 182 -3.85 0.69 15.33
N SER A 183 -4.33 0.04 16.39
CA SER A 183 -3.64 -1.09 17.01
C SER A 183 -3.53 -2.28 16.06
N LEU A 184 -4.61 -2.62 15.35
CA LEU A 184 -4.63 -3.67 14.33
C LEU A 184 -3.69 -3.37 13.16
N HIS A 185 -3.59 -2.11 12.72
CA HIS A 185 -2.64 -1.70 11.68
C HIS A 185 -1.19 -1.89 12.14
N LEU A 186 -0.85 -1.46 13.36
CA LEU A 186 0.49 -1.67 13.91
C LEU A 186 0.80 -3.17 14.11
N MET A 187 -0.17 -3.97 14.54
CA MET A 187 0.00 -5.43 14.59
C MET A 187 0.18 -6.05 13.20
N SER A 188 -0.52 -5.55 12.19
CA SER A 188 -0.33 -5.97 10.80
C SER A 188 1.10 -5.67 10.32
N ASP A 189 1.67 -4.54 10.71
CA ASP A 189 3.07 -4.23 10.39
C ASP A 189 4.04 -5.17 11.11
N LEU A 190 3.75 -5.55 12.36
CA LEU A 190 4.52 -6.55 13.09
C LEU A 190 4.47 -7.95 12.44
N CYS A 191 3.38 -8.33 11.76
CA CYS A 191 3.30 -9.59 11.00
C CYS A 191 4.37 -9.72 9.90
N ARG A 192 4.99 -8.61 9.47
CA ARG A 192 6.11 -8.67 8.52
C ARG A 192 7.35 -9.32 9.14
N LEU A 193 7.50 -9.23 10.46
CA LEU A 193 8.56 -9.88 11.23
C LEU A 193 8.19 -11.32 11.60
N GLU A 194 9.13 -12.26 11.52
CA GLU A 194 8.89 -13.65 11.93
C GLU A 194 8.47 -13.76 13.40
N ALA A 195 9.13 -13.02 14.29
CA ALA A 195 8.76 -12.96 15.71
C ALA A 195 7.35 -12.41 15.92
N GLY A 196 6.92 -11.43 15.11
CA GLY A 196 5.57 -10.88 15.14
C GLY A 196 4.51 -11.90 14.75
N ARG A 197 4.76 -12.68 13.69
CA ARG A 197 3.88 -13.79 13.30
C ARG A 197 3.78 -14.84 14.40
N LYS A 198 4.90 -15.29 14.95
CA LYS A 198 4.92 -16.27 16.05
C LYS A 198 4.17 -15.76 17.28
N PHE A 199 4.32 -14.49 17.62
CA PHE A 199 3.61 -13.87 18.73
C PHE A 199 2.09 -13.85 18.55
N LEU A 200 1.61 -13.53 17.34
CA LEU A 200 0.18 -13.51 17.04
C LEU A 200 -0.40 -14.92 16.92
N LEU A 201 0.30 -15.87 16.29
CA LEU A 201 -0.19 -17.23 16.08
C LEU A 201 -0.11 -18.11 17.34
N PHE A 202 0.98 -18.01 18.09
CA PHE A 202 1.32 -18.98 19.15
C PHE A 202 1.59 -18.33 20.52
N GLY A 203 1.62 -16.99 20.59
CA GLY A 203 1.93 -16.25 21.80
C GLY A 203 0.73 -15.56 22.44
N ALA A 204 1.02 -14.54 23.25
CA ALA A 204 0.00 -13.73 23.91
C ALA A 204 -0.88 -12.92 22.92
N GLY A 205 -0.43 -12.74 21.67
CA GLY A 205 -1.21 -12.09 20.61
C GLY A 205 -2.34 -12.95 20.03
N SER A 206 -2.42 -14.25 20.37
CA SER A 206 -3.47 -15.15 19.86
C SER A 206 -4.89 -14.76 20.28
N SER A 207 -5.04 -14.07 21.41
CA SER A 207 -6.31 -13.48 21.84
C SER A 207 -6.79 -12.38 20.88
N VAL A 208 -5.88 -11.61 20.29
CA VAL A 208 -6.19 -10.58 19.28
C VAL A 208 -6.78 -11.25 18.04
N LEU A 209 -6.17 -12.34 17.56
CA LEU A 209 -6.71 -13.04 16.39
C LEU A 209 -8.09 -13.65 16.68
N SER A 210 -8.29 -14.19 17.88
CA SER A 210 -9.59 -14.69 18.31
C SER A 210 -10.67 -13.59 18.32
N GLU A 211 -10.35 -12.43 18.89
CA GLU A 211 -11.26 -11.30 18.97
C GLU A 211 -11.51 -10.68 17.58
N ALA A 212 -10.47 -10.54 16.76
CA ALA A 212 -10.60 -10.10 15.37
C ALA A 212 -11.51 -11.04 14.58
N MET A 213 -11.44 -12.35 14.80
CA MET A 213 -12.35 -13.31 14.17
C MET A 213 -13.80 -13.13 14.64
N THR A 214 -14.03 -12.80 15.91
CA THR A 214 -15.36 -12.46 16.43
C THR A 214 -15.93 -11.24 15.73
N VAL A 215 -15.15 -10.16 15.59
CA VAL A 215 -15.52 -8.96 14.82
C VAL A 215 -15.85 -9.35 13.37
N LEU A 216 -15.04 -10.20 12.75
CA LEU A 216 -15.27 -10.64 11.39
C LEU A 216 -16.57 -11.45 11.20
N LYS A 217 -16.99 -12.22 12.21
CA LYS A 217 -18.22 -13.02 12.18
C LYS A 217 -19.50 -12.20 12.29
N GLN A 218 -19.43 -10.98 12.84
CA GLN A 218 -20.58 -10.08 12.95
C GLN A 218 -21.06 -9.56 11.59
N GLY A 219 -20.22 -9.61 10.56
CA GLY A 219 -20.57 -9.18 9.19
C GLY A 219 -20.47 -7.67 8.96
N PRO A 220 -20.94 -7.17 7.80
CA PRO A 220 -20.80 -5.76 7.42
C PRO A 220 -21.69 -4.81 8.24
N ASP A 221 -22.75 -5.32 8.86
CA ASP A 221 -23.65 -4.56 9.72
C ASP A 221 -23.10 -4.34 11.14
N ALA A 222 -21.90 -4.85 11.42
CA ALA A 222 -21.23 -4.64 12.70
C ALA A 222 -21.00 -3.15 12.95
N PRO A 223 -21.14 -2.68 14.22
CA PRO A 223 -20.78 -1.32 14.56
C PRO A 223 -19.30 -1.10 14.24
N PHE A 224 -19.00 -0.03 13.51
CA PHE A 224 -17.64 0.37 13.07
C PHE A 224 -17.00 -0.54 12.01
N SER A 225 -17.48 -0.44 10.77
CA SER A 225 -16.91 -1.12 9.59
C SER A 225 -15.39 -0.96 9.43
N ILE A 226 -14.82 0.14 9.89
CA ILE A 226 -13.38 0.40 9.85
C ILE A 226 -12.54 -0.62 10.65
N VAL A 227 -13.05 -1.09 11.80
CA VAL A 227 -12.34 -2.08 12.63
C VAL A 227 -12.37 -3.43 11.93
N ARG A 228 -13.51 -3.78 11.34
CA ARG A 228 -13.68 -4.98 10.53
C ARG A 228 -12.70 -5.01 9.35
N ASP A 229 -12.56 -3.90 8.62
CA ASP A 229 -11.61 -3.80 7.50
C ASP A 229 -10.15 -3.99 7.98
N ALA A 230 -9.81 -3.43 9.15
CA ALA A 230 -8.50 -3.64 9.76
C ALA A 230 -8.27 -5.10 10.19
N CYS A 231 -9.31 -5.80 10.68
CA CYS A 231 -9.26 -7.23 10.97
C CYS A 231 -9.01 -8.05 9.70
N LEU A 232 -9.74 -7.79 8.61
CA LEU A 232 -9.52 -8.44 7.32
C LEU A 232 -8.06 -8.26 6.87
N LYS A 233 -7.55 -7.02 6.95
CA LYS A 233 -6.17 -6.69 6.62
C LYS A 233 -5.16 -7.43 7.50
N LEU A 234 -5.41 -7.56 8.81
CA LEU A 234 -4.52 -8.28 9.72
C LEU A 234 -4.35 -9.74 9.30
N PHE A 235 -5.46 -10.47 9.07
CA PHE A 235 -5.41 -11.86 8.62
C PHE A 235 -4.78 -12.00 7.24
N THR A 236 -5.08 -11.06 6.33
CA THR A 236 -4.45 -11.01 5.01
C THR A 236 -2.94 -10.84 5.08
N VAL A 237 -2.44 -9.92 5.90
CA VAL A 237 -0.99 -9.69 6.05
C VAL A 237 -0.34 -10.89 6.73
N LEU A 238 -0.97 -11.46 7.76
CA LEU A 238 -0.49 -12.69 8.40
C LEU A 238 -0.35 -13.83 7.38
N GLY A 239 -1.34 -13.99 6.51
CA GLY A 239 -1.33 -14.99 5.44
C GLY A 239 -0.43 -14.63 4.26
N SER A 240 -0.04 -13.37 4.11
CA SER A 240 0.83 -12.96 3.01
C SER A 240 2.30 -13.28 3.28
N PHE A 241 2.74 -13.25 4.54
CA PHE A 241 4.13 -13.38 4.96
C PHE A 241 4.49 -14.72 5.65
N SER A 242 3.57 -15.70 5.68
CA SER A 242 3.87 -17.04 6.19
C SER A 242 4.66 -17.88 5.15
N GLN A 243 5.43 -18.87 5.60
CA GLN A 243 6.22 -19.76 4.72
C GLN A 243 5.34 -20.75 3.93
N ASP A 244 4.16 -21.10 4.47
CA ASP A 244 3.06 -21.79 3.78
C ASP A 244 1.81 -20.88 3.86
N PRO A 245 1.86 -19.74 3.13
CA PRO A 245 1.28 -18.46 3.54
C PRO A 245 -0.23 -18.51 3.77
N VAL A 246 -0.93 -19.16 2.85
CA VAL A 246 -2.39 -19.20 2.84
C VAL A 246 -2.92 -20.41 3.61
N ASN A 247 -2.22 -21.54 3.55
CA ASN A 247 -2.66 -22.76 4.22
C ASN A 247 -2.51 -22.65 5.73
N GLU A 248 -1.46 -22.01 6.26
CA GLU A 248 -1.28 -21.89 7.70
C GLU A 248 -2.41 -21.07 8.33
N VAL A 249 -2.72 -19.89 7.76
CA VAL A 249 -3.82 -19.06 8.26
C VAL A 249 -5.18 -19.73 8.10
N PHE A 250 -5.46 -20.37 6.97
CA PHE A 250 -6.74 -21.08 6.79
C PHE A 250 -6.82 -22.38 7.61
N LYS A 251 -5.70 -23.02 7.95
CA LYS A 251 -5.68 -24.18 8.87
C LYS A 251 -5.96 -23.75 10.31
N VAL A 252 -5.35 -22.65 10.75
CA VAL A 252 -5.53 -22.14 12.12
C VAL A 252 -6.89 -21.44 12.26
N PHE A 253 -7.35 -20.75 11.22
CA PHE A 253 -8.59 -19.99 11.17
C PHE A 253 -9.46 -20.40 9.96
N PRO A 254 -10.06 -21.60 9.99
CA PRO A 254 -10.84 -22.13 8.86
C PRO A 254 -12.04 -21.25 8.49
N ASP A 255 -12.65 -20.59 9.47
CA ASP A 255 -13.76 -19.66 9.26
C ASP A 255 -13.34 -18.40 8.47
N PHE A 256 -12.04 -18.05 8.46
CA PHE A 256 -11.58 -16.86 7.75
C PHE A 256 -11.84 -16.96 6.25
N LYS A 257 -11.60 -18.14 5.64
CA LYS A 257 -11.87 -18.34 4.22
C LYS A 257 -13.36 -18.14 3.91
N SER A 258 -14.26 -18.75 4.70
CA SER A 258 -15.70 -18.63 4.45
C SER A 258 -16.21 -17.20 4.63
N ILE A 259 -15.67 -16.47 5.61
CA ILE A 259 -15.96 -15.04 5.81
C ILE A 259 -15.46 -14.21 4.62
N LEU A 260 -14.22 -14.42 4.19
CA LEU A 260 -13.64 -13.73 3.05
C LEU A 260 -14.47 -13.95 1.77
N LEU A 261 -14.87 -15.20 1.49
CA LEU A 261 -15.69 -15.53 0.33
C LEU A 261 -17.10 -14.93 0.41
N LYS A 262 -17.72 -14.95 1.59
CA LYS A 262 -19.00 -14.27 1.82
C LYS A 262 -18.90 -12.77 1.54
N SER A 263 -17.88 -12.11 2.10
CA SER A 263 -17.68 -10.67 1.92
C SER A 263 -17.31 -10.29 0.50
N LEU A 264 -16.58 -11.15 -0.22
CA LEU A 264 -16.38 -11.01 -1.66
C LEU A 264 -17.73 -11.03 -2.40
N ARG A 265 -18.60 -12.01 -2.12
CA ARG A 265 -19.92 -12.11 -2.73
C ARG A 265 -20.79 -10.87 -2.45
N ASP A 266 -20.73 -10.39 -1.22
CA ASP A 266 -21.52 -9.25 -0.75
C ASP A 266 -20.96 -7.91 -1.29
N GLY A 267 -19.82 -7.93 -1.99
CA GLY A 267 -19.23 -6.75 -2.64
C GLY A 267 -18.44 -5.84 -1.70
N GLU A 268 -17.89 -6.37 -0.61
CA GLU A 268 -17.03 -5.60 0.30
C GLU A 268 -15.66 -5.33 -0.37
N LEU A 269 -15.31 -4.05 -0.57
CA LEU A 269 -14.04 -3.66 -1.19
C LEU A 269 -12.82 -4.20 -0.42
N ALA A 270 -12.86 -4.13 0.91
CA ALA A 270 -11.79 -4.64 1.77
C ALA A 270 -11.54 -6.14 1.59
N ALA A 271 -12.58 -6.94 1.31
CA ALA A 271 -12.46 -8.36 1.04
C ALA A 271 -11.81 -8.64 -0.33
N LEU A 272 -12.15 -7.83 -1.35
CA LEU A 272 -11.51 -7.92 -2.67
C LEU A 272 -10.02 -7.58 -2.60
N GLU A 273 -9.68 -6.52 -1.88
CA GLU A 273 -8.29 -6.12 -1.65
C GLU A 273 -7.53 -7.14 -0.82
N ALA A 274 -8.18 -7.71 0.21
CA ALA A 274 -7.64 -8.80 1.02
C ALA A 274 -7.30 -10.03 0.18
N ALA A 275 -8.19 -10.45 -0.73
CA ALA A 275 -7.95 -11.56 -1.62
C ALA A 275 -6.80 -11.28 -2.61
N ALA A 276 -6.77 -10.07 -3.19
CA ALA A 276 -5.70 -9.64 -4.08
C ALA A 276 -4.32 -9.59 -3.39
N GLU A 277 -4.27 -9.08 -2.16
CA GLU A 277 -3.03 -9.02 -1.38
C GLU A 277 -2.51 -10.42 -1.02
N LEU A 278 -3.40 -11.33 -0.58
CA LEU A 278 -3.02 -12.70 -0.24
C LEU A 278 -2.31 -13.40 -1.41
N VAL A 279 -2.73 -13.14 -2.65
CA VAL A 279 -2.13 -13.78 -3.84
C VAL A 279 -0.95 -13.03 -4.42
N ARG A 280 -0.74 -11.74 -4.08
CA ARG A 280 0.22 -10.85 -4.78
C ARG A 280 1.63 -11.44 -4.91
N GLN A 281 2.13 -12.12 -3.88
CA GLN A 281 3.51 -12.64 -3.88
C GLN A 281 3.69 -13.88 -4.76
N ASP A 282 2.68 -14.74 -4.86
CA ASP A 282 2.71 -15.93 -5.70
C ASP A 282 1.28 -16.25 -6.19
N PRO A 283 0.81 -15.54 -7.24
CA PRO A 283 -0.55 -15.74 -7.75
C PRO A 283 -0.80 -17.17 -8.23
N ILE A 284 0.22 -17.83 -8.77
CA ILE A 284 0.10 -19.18 -9.34
C ILE A 284 -0.23 -20.20 -8.25
N GLN A 285 0.48 -20.15 -7.12
CA GLN A 285 0.27 -21.11 -6.04
C GLN A 285 -0.89 -20.74 -5.11
N ARG A 286 -1.12 -19.45 -4.88
CA ARG A 286 -2.06 -19.00 -3.84
C ARG A 286 -3.49 -18.84 -4.34
N LEU A 287 -3.66 -18.47 -5.60
CA LEU A 287 -4.99 -18.24 -6.16
C LEU A 287 -5.86 -19.49 -6.17
N PRO A 288 -5.39 -20.71 -6.50
CA PRO A 288 -6.20 -21.93 -6.38
C PRO A 288 -6.67 -22.24 -4.95
N ILE A 289 -5.93 -21.81 -3.93
CA ILE A 289 -6.27 -22.04 -2.52
C ILE A 289 -7.45 -21.15 -2.10
N ILE A 290 -7.45 -19.91 -2.60
CA ILE A 290 -8.44 -18.88 -2.24
C ILE A 290 -9.66 -18.95 -3.16
N LEU A 291 -9.45 -19.06 -4.47
CA LEU A 291 -10.47 -18.95 -5.51
C LEU A 291 -10.85 -20.32 -6.11
N ASP A 292 -11.59 -21.12 -5.35
CA ASP A 292 -12.32 -22.26 -5.91
C ASP A 292 -13.54 -21.82 -6.75
N ASP A 293 -14.31 -22.78 -7.27
CA ASP A 293 -15.47 -22.53 -8.13
C ASP A 293 -16.55 -21.65 -7.46
N GLU A 294 -16.74 -21.79 -6.15
CA GLU A 294 -17.69 -21.00 -5.39
C GLU A 294 -17.17 -19.58 -5.17
N ALA A 295 -15.88 -19.45 -4.87
CA ALA A 295 -15.20 -18.19 -4.74
C ALA A 295 -15.19 -17.37 -6.05
N LEU A 296 -15.05 -18.01 -7.21
CA LEU A 296 -15.14 -17.32 -8.51
C LEU A 296 -16.55 -16.78 -8.80
N LYS A 297 -17.60 -17.51 -8.39
CA LYS A 297 -18.98 -17.00 -8.46
C LYS A 297 -19.17 -15.81 -7.52
N SER A 298 -18.58 -15.88 -6.32
CA SER A 298 -18.59 -14.81 -5.33
C SER A 298 -17.85 -13.57 -5.83
N LEU A 299 -16.67 -13.74 -6.43
CA LEU A 299 -15.89 -12.67 -7.06
C LEU A 299 -16.69 -11.96 -8.16
N ARG A 300 -17.35 -12.72 -9.05
CA ARG A 300 -18.21 -12.16 -10.10
C ARG A 300 -19.33 -11.29 -9.53
N ALA A 301 -20.03 -11.80 -8.52
CA ALA A 301 -21.11 -11.06 -7.87
C ALA A 301 -20.58 -9.79 -7.21
N GLY A 302 -19.49 -9.89 -6.44
CA GLY A 302 -18.87 -8.79 -5.73
C GLY A 302 -18.36 -7.69 -6.63
N VAL A 303 -17.60 -8.03 -7.68
CA VAL A 303 -17.11 -7.06 -8.67
C VAL A 303 -18.29 -6.40 -9.37
N GLY A 304 -19.33 -7.15 -9.74
CA GLY A 304 -20.56 -6.59 -10.30
C GLY A 304 -21.20 -5.53 -9.39
N THR A 305 -21.30 -5.81 -8.09
CA THR A 305 -21.81 -4.88 -7.07
C THR A 305 -20.93 -3.64 -6.95
N LEU A 306 -19.61 -3.81 -6.79
CA LEU A 306 -18.65 -2.70 -6.65
C LEU A 306 -18.67 -1.78 -7.87
N VAL A 307 -18.73 -2.35 -9.07
CA VAL A 307 -18.81 -1.62 -10.35
C VAL A 307 -20.14 -0.88 -10.51
N SER A 308 -21.22 -1.44 -9.97
CA SER A 308 -22.56 -0.85 -10.05
C SER A 308 -22.82 0.19 -8.95
N SER A 309 -21.94 0.31 -7.95
CA SER A 309 -22.08 1.25 -6.83
C SER A 309 -22.14 2.73 -7.24
N GLY A 310 -21.53 3.09 -8.38
CA GLY A 310 -21.42 4.47 -8.85
C GLY A 310 -20.31 5.28 -8.17
N ASP A 311 -19.64 4.72 -7.15
CA ASP A 311 -18.50 5.36 -6.48
C ASP A 311 -17.22 5.16 -7.30
N VAL A 312 -16.66 6.27 -7.80
CA VAL A 312 -15.43 6.30 -8.59
C VAL A 312 -14.24 5.75 -7.80
N TYR A 313 -14.10 6.14 -6.52
CA TYR A 313 -12.99 5.72 -5.68
C TYR A 313 -13.04 4.21 -5.43
N CYS A 314 -14.21 3.69 -5.05
CA CYS A 314 -14.40 2.26 -4.83
C CYS A 314 -14.17 1.45 -6.12
N THR A 315 -14.69 1.93 -7.25
CA THR A 315 -14.52 1.27 -8.55
C THR A 315 -13.05 1.20 -8.97
N VAL A 316 -12.31 2.31 -8.82
CA VAL A 316 -10.87 2.37 -9.15
C VAL A 316 -10.07 1.40 -8.29
N ARG A 317 -10.34 1.35 -6.97
CA ARG A 317 -9.64 0.41 -6.07
C ARG A 317 -10.00 -1.04 -6.36
N ALA A 318 -11.27 -1.33 -6.64
CA ALA A 318 -11.71 -2.67 -7.02
C ALA A 318 -11.02 -3.15 -8.30
N LEU A 319 -10.88 -2.28 -9.31
CA LEU A 319 -10.16 -2.59 -10.54
C LEU A 319 -8.67 -2.84 -10.30
N LYS A 320 -8.01 -2.06 -9.43
CA LYS A 320 -6.61 -2.31 -9.05
C LYS A 320 -6.43 -3.64 -8.31
N ALA A 321 -7.41 -4.05 -7.50
CA ALA A 321 -7.38 -5.37 -6.87
C ALA A 321 -7.57 -6.49 -7.92
N CYS A 322 -8.49 -6.30 -8.87
CA CYS A 322 -8.68 -7.23 -9.99
C CYS A 322 -7.43 -7.33 -10.88
N ASP A 323 -6.72 -6.23 -11.08
CA ASP A 323 -5.46 -6.16 -11.82
C ASP A 323 -4.39 -7.08 -11.21
N VAL A 324 -4.33 -7.16 -9.87
CA VAL A 324 -3.44 -8.08 -9.15
C VAL A 324 -3.91 -9.53 -9.29
N LEU A 325 -5.22 -9.79 -9.19
CA LEU A 325 -5.78 -11.14 -9.37
C LEU A 325 -5.55 -11.68 -10.80
N LEU A 326 -5.42 -10.79 -11.78
CA LEU A 326 -5.17 -11.13 -13.19
C LEU A 326 -3.70 -11.15 -13.56
N ASP A 327 -2.79 -10.74 -12.67
CA ASP A 327 -1.35 -10.73 -12.93
C ASP A 327 -0.73 -12.13 -12.80
N ILE A 328 -1.32 -13.07 -13.51
CA ILE A 328 -0.88 -14.46 -13.57
C ILE A 328 -0.15 -14.63 -14.89
N GLN A 329 1.18 -14.71 -14.81
CA GLN A 329 1.95 -15.16 -15.97
C GLN A 329 1.62 -16.65 -16.19
N PRO A 330 1.15 -17.05 -17.39
CA PRO A 330 0.82 -18.43 -17.70
C PRO A 330 2.10 -19.23 -17.88
N VAL A 331 2.76 -19.58 -16.77
CA VAL A 331 3.94 -20.44 -16.74
C VAL A 331 3.56 -21.90 -17.04
N ASN A 332 2.30 -22.26 -16.78
CA ASN A 332 1.72 -23.57 -17.09
C ASN A 332 0.23 -23.45 -17.45
N SER A 333 -0.38 -24.56 -17.91
CA SER A 333 -1.79 -24.60 -18.31
C SER A 333 -2.75 -24.31 -17.16
N ALA A 334 -2.50 -24.83 -15.96
CA ALA A 334 -3.38 -24.63 -14.81
C ALA A 334 -3.48 -23.15 -14.39
N ALA A 335 -2.36 -22.43 -14.41
CA ALA A 335 -2.31 -21.00 -14.14
C ALA A 335 -3.05 -20.19 -15.22
N ALA A 336 -2.89 -20.57 -16.48
CA ALA A 336 -3.60 -19.96 -17.60
C ALA A 336 -5.12 -20.17 -17.50
N ASP A 337 -5.56 -21.39 -17.19
CA ASP A 337 -6.98 -21.75 -17.01
C ASP A 337 -7.60 -20.96 -15.85
N LEU A 338 -6.90 -20.85 -14.72
CA LEU A 338 -7.39 -20.09 -13.58
C LEU A 338 -7.47 -18.59 -13.89
N SER A 339 -6.44 -18.03 -14.52
CA SER A 339 -6.43 -16.64 -15.00
C SER A 339 -7.63 -16.36 -15.92
N GLU A 340 -7.87 -17.25 -16.87
CA GLU A 340 -9.02 -17.18 -17.78
C GLU A 340 -10.35 -17.17 -17.02
N ARG A 341 -10.51 -18.07 -16.04
CA ARG A 341 -11.75 -18.16 -15.25
C ARG A 341 -11.99 -16.91 -14.40
N VAL A 342 -10.94 -16.37 -13.77
CA VAL A 342 -10.98 -15.10 -13.04
C VAL A 342 -11.37 -13.96 -13.97
N PHE A 343 -10.77 -13.89 -15.16
CA PHE A 343 -11.13 -12.91 -16.16
C PHE A 343 -12.60 -13.00 -16.58
N TRP A 344 -13.08 -14.19 -16.95
CA TRP A 344 -14.47 -14.34 -17.39
C TRP A 344 -15.48 -13.98 -16.29
N SER A 345 -15.11 -14.16 -15.03
CA SER A 345 -15.91 -13.74 -13.87
C SER A 345 -16.17 -12.21 -13.85
N MET A 346 -15.28 -11.39 -14.42
CA MET A 346 -15.36 -9.92 -14.41
C MET A 346 -15.48 -9.26 -15.81
N SER A 347 -15.41 -10.05 -16.89
CA SER A 347 -15.34 -9.57 -18.28
C SER A 347 -16.46 -8.59 -18.67
N LEU A 348 -17.71 -8.87 -18.30
CA LEU A 348 -18.85 -8.00 -18.61
C LEU A 348 -18.81 -6.67 -17.84
N PRO A 349 -18.65 -6.66 -16.49
CA PRO A 349 -18.41 -5.42 -15.75
C PRO A 349 -17.24 -4.59 -16.32
N LEU A 350 -16.13 -5.24 -16.66
CA LEU A 350 -14.96 -4.57 -17.23
C LEU A 350 -15.27 -3.86 -18.55
N ALA A 351 -16.02 -4.49 -19.46
CA ALA A 351 -16.44 -3.89 -20.72
C ALA A 351 -17.24 -2.60 -20.49
N GLN A 352 -18.20 -2.66 -19.57
CA GLN A 352 -19.07 -1.53 -19.24
C GLN A 352 -18.27 -0.36 -18.67
N LEU A 353 -17.29 -0.63 -17.81
CA LEU A 353 -16.42 0.39 -17.21
C LEU A 353 -15.57 1.11 -18.25
N CYS A 354 -15.01 0.39 -19.22
CA CYS A 354 -14.23 0.98 -20.32
C CYS A 354 -15.05 1.96 -21.17
N LEU A 355 -16.38 1.80 -21.20
CA LEU A 355 -17.29 2.64 -21.97
C LEU A 355 -17.87 3.83 -21.17
N ARG A 356 -17.67 3.89 -19.84
CA ARG A 356 -18.20 4.99 -19.00
C ARG A 356 -17.46 6.30 -19.26
N PRO A 357 -18.10 7.48 -19.12
CA PRO A 357 -17.47 8.78 -19.34
C PRO A 357 -16.64 9.29 -18.13
N PHE A 358 -15.99 8.39 -17.38
CA PHE A 358 -15.16 8.74 -16.22
C PHE A 358 -13.71 8.34 -16.52
N THR A 359 -12.85 9.34 -16.75
CA THR A 359 -11.48 9.14 -17.20
C THR A 359 -10.68 8.24 -16.24
N GLU A 360 -10.81 8.44 -14.93
CA GLU A 360 -10.08 7.70 -13.90
C GLU A 360 -10.46 6.21 -13.92
N ILE A 361 -11.75 5.92 -14.08
CA ILE A 361 -12.25 4.54 -14.23
C ILE A 361 -11.77 3.95 -15.54
N GLN A 362 -11.91 4.69 -16.64
CA GLN A 362 -11.49 4.22 -17.97
C GLN A 362 -10.01 3.86 -17.97
N VAL A 363 -9.15 4.72 -17.41
CA VAL A 363 -7.70 4.49 -17.41
C VAL A 363 -7.39 3.15 -16.74
N VAL A 364 -7.88 2.92 -15.52
CA VAL A 364 -7.60 1.67 -14.80
C VAL A 364 -8.28 0.47 -15.44
N ALA A 365 -9.49 0.62 -15.99
CA ALA A 365 -10.16 -0.45 -16.72
C ALA A 365 -9.40 -0.85 -18.00
N PHE A 366 -8.85 0.11 -18.73
CA PHE A 366 -8.01 -0.15 -19.88
C PHE A 366 -6.63 -0.73 -19.49
N GLU A 367 -6.08 -0.41 -18.32
CA GLU A 367 -4.87 -1.07 -17.79
C GLU A 367 -5.13 -2.56 -17.53
N VAL A 368 -6.27 -2.89 -16.91
CA VAL A 368 -6.69 -4.30 -16.73
C VAL A 368 -6.89 -4.97 -18.09
N LEU A 369 -7.55 -4.29 -19.05
CA LEU A 369 -7.76 -4.80 -20.41
C LEU A 369 -6.42 -5.04 -21.13
N GLU A 370 -5.46 -4.15 -20.98
CA GLU A 370 -4.13 -4.23 -21.58
C GLU A 370 -3.38 -5.50 -21.15
N LYS A 371 -3.49 -5.88 -19.88
CA LYS A 371 -2.89 -7.13 -19.39
C LYS A 371 -3.55 -8.36 -20.00
N ILE A 372 -4.89 -8.42 -20.01
CA ILE A 372 -5.61 -9.62 -20.45
C ILE A 372 -5.52 -9.86 -21.96
N VAL A 373 -5.40 -8.81 -22.79
CA VAL A 373 -5.29 -8.97 -24.25
C VAL A 373 -3.97 -9.57 -24.70
N ARG A 374 -3.00 -9.73 -23.78
CA ARG A 374 -1.78 -10.52 -24.00
C ARG A 374 -2.09 -12.02 -24.05
N PHE A 375 -3.25 -12.44 -23.57
CA PHE A 375 -3.69 -13.84 -23.54
C PHE A 375 -4.78 -14.12 -24.58
N ARG A 376 -4.85 -15.38 -25.02
CA ARG A 376 -5.81 -15.85 -26.03
C ARG A 376 -7.27 -15.49 -25.71
N TYR A 377 -7.66 -15.70 -24.46
CA TYR A 377 -9.03 -15.45 -24.02
C TYR A 377 -9.37 -13.96 -24.01
N GLY A 378 -8.41 -13.07 -23.74
CA GLY A 378 -8.61 -11.61 -23.78
C GLY A 378 -8.75 -11.10 -25.21
N VAL A 379 -7.94 -11.62 -26.14
CA VAL A 379 -8.12 -11.39 -27.58
C VAL A 379 -9.51 -11.86 -28.02
N THR A 380 -9.87 -13.09 -27.66
CA THR A 380 -11.18 -13.67 -27.99
C THR A 380 -12.33 -12.81 -27.44
N PHE A 381 -12.21 -12.32 -26.22
CA PHE A 381 -13.20 -11.45 -25.60
C PHE A 381 -13.42 -10.16 -26.39
N LEU A 382 -12.36 -9.48 -26.83
CA LEU A 382 -12.48 -8.25 -27.62
C LEU A 382 -13.04 -8.50 -29.02
N MET A 383 -12.75 -9.65 -29.61
CA MET A 383 -13.20 -9.99 -30.97
C MET A 383 -14.61 -10.57 -31.01
N ARG A 384 -15.18 -10.99 -29.87
CA ARG A 384 -16.56 -11.47 -29.79
C ARG A 384 -17.55 -10.31 -29.95
N GLY A 385 -18.66 -10.57 -30.63
CA GLY A 385 -19.69 -9.57 -30.93
C GLY A 385 -20.25 -8.83 -29.71
N SER A 386 -20.27 -9.45 -28.52
CA SER A 386 -20.69 -8.81 -27.26
C SER A 386 -19.79 -7.65 -26.81
N SER A 387 -18.57 -7.56 -27.34
CA SER A 387 -17.58 -6.53 -26.99
C SER A 387 -17.23 -5.64 -28.19
N HIS A 388 -18.01 -5.72 -29.27
CA HIS A 388 -17.72 -4.98 -30.50
C HIS A 388 -17.70 -3.46 -30.27
N ASP A 389 -18.64 -2.94 -29.48
CA ASP A 389 -18.70 -1.52 -29.12
C ASP A 389 -17.46 -1.07 -28.33
N LEU A 390 -16.90 -1.95 -27.50
CA LEU A 390 -15.65 -1.68 -26.79
C LEU A 390 -14.48 -1.58 -27.76
N LEU A 391 -14.39 -2.48 -28.75
CA LEU A 391 -13.35 -2.43 -29.77
C LEU A 391 -13.45 -1.16 -30.63
N LEU A 392 -14.66 -0.78 -31.04
CA LEU A 392 -14.89 0.47 -31.78
C LEU A 392 -14.56 1.70 -30.92
N SER A 393 -14.97 1.71 -29.66
CA SER A 393 -14.66 2.78 -28.71
C SER A 393 -13.16 2.91 -28.44
N LEU A 394 -12.43 1.79 -28.41
CA LEU A 394 -10.98 1.74 -28.26
C LEU A 394 -10.27 2.42 -29.44
N LEU A 395 -10.78 2.22 -30.66
CA LEU A 395 -10.26 2.82 -31.89
C LEU A 395 -10.71 4.28 -32.11
N ASP A 396 -11.77 4.72 -31.44
CA ASP A 396 -12.27 6.09 -31.51
C ASP A 396 -11.41 7.04 -30.65
N ARG A 397 -10.54 7.81 -31.32
CA ARG A 397 -9.65 8.79 -30.70
C ARG A 397 -10.39 9.94 -30.02
N SER A 398 -11.62 10.24 -30.42
CA SER A 398 -12.42 11.33 -29.83
C SER A 398 -12.90 11.01 -28.41
N LYS A 399 -12.89 9.73 -28.03
CA LYS A 399 -13.42 9.24 -26.75
C LYS A 399 -12.39 9.23 -25.61
N ALA A 400 -11.16 9.69 -25.86
CA ALA A 400 -10.10 9.76 -24.87
C ALA A 400 -9.78 11.23 -24.50
N PRO A 401 -10.38 11.77 -23.42
CA PRO A 401 -10.27 13.19 -23.08
C PRO A 401 -8.91 13.58 -22.50
N SER A 402 -8.19 12.66 -21.87
CA SER A 402 -6.89 12.93 -21.23
C SER A 402 -5.71 12.27 -21.94
N LYS A 403 -4.50 12.71 -21.58
CA LYS A 403 -3.24 12.12 -22.07
C LYS A 403 -3.13 10.64 -21.69
N GLU A 404 -3.43 10.34 -20.42
CA GLU A 404 -3.35 9.01 -19.82
C GLU A 404 -4.33 8.05 -20.50
N ALA A 405 -5.56 8.51 -20.77
CA ALA A 405 -6.57 7.73 -21.49
C ALA A 405 -6.13 7.38 -22.92
N LYS A 406 -5.47 8.31 -23.63
CA LYS A 406 -4.92 8.06 -24.97
C LYS A 406 -3.77 7.04 -24.93
N GLU A 407 -2.85 7.20 -23.97
CA GLU A 407 -1.71 6.30 -23.81
C GLU A 407 -2.15 4.87 -23.48
N VAL A 408 -3.05 4.68 -22.53
CA VAL A 408 -3.48 3.34 -22.12
C VAL A 408 -4.25 2.63 -23.25
N ARG A 409 -5.12 3.32 -23.99
CA ARG A 409 -5.83 2.73 -25.13
C ARG A 409 -4.86 2.28 -26.23
N TRP A 410 -3.85 3.10 -26.51
CA TRP A 410 -2.78 2.70 -27.42
C TRP A 410 -2.01 1.50 -26.91
N LYS A 411 -1.70 1.42 -25.60
CA LYS A 411 -1.07 0.23 -25.00
C LYS A 411 -1.93 -1.02 -25.18
N VAL A 412 -3.26 -0.94 -25.00
CA VAL A 412 -4.17 -2.08 -25.27
C VAL A 412 -4.04 -2.54 -26.73
N VAL A 413 -4.13 -1.62 -27.69
CA VAL A 413 -4.00 -1.95 -29.13
C VAL A 413 -2.63 -2.53 -29.45
N ASN A 414 -1.57 -1.94 -28.89
CA ASN A 414 -0.21 -2.43 -29.05
C ASN A 414 -0.08 -3.85 -28.52
N SER A 415 -0.52 -4.11 -27.29
CA SER A 415 -0.46 -5.43 -26.65
C SER A 415 -1.28 -6.48 -27.39
N LEU A 416 -2.45 -6.10 -27.91
CA LEU A 416 -3.27 -6.95 -28.79
C LEU A 416 -2.52 -7.34 -30.08
N LEU A 417 -1.79 -6.39 -30.70
CA LEU A 417 -1.04 -6.62 -31.93
C LEU A 417 0.32 -7.28 -31.73
N THR A 418 0.88 -7.24 -30.52
CA THR A 418 2.15 -7.90 -30.18
C THR A 418 1.97 -9.24 -29.48
N ALA A 419 0.76 -9.59 -29.03
CA ALA A 419 0.45 -10.90 -28.46
C ALA A 419 0.91 -12.04 -29.40
N HIS A 420 1.46 -13.11 -28.84
CA HIS A 420 2.19 -14.13 -29.60
C HIS A 420 1.27 -14.80 -30.65
N PRO A 421 1.74 -15.10 -31.89
CA PRO A 421 0.91 -15.73 -32.93
C PRO A 421 0.28 -17.07 -32.50
N GLU A 422 0.96 -17.83 -31.64
CA GLU A 422 0.45 -19.09 -31.08
C GLU A 422 -0.63 -18.87 -30.01
N GLN A 423 -0.57 -17.74 -29.30
CA GLN A 423 -1.59 -17.29 -28.34
C GLN A 423 -2.79 -16.65 -29.05
N ARG A 424 -2.63 -16.23 -30.31
CA ARG A 424 -3.69 -15.61 -31.09
C ARG A 424 -4.80 -16.59 -31.38
N GLY A 425 -4.51 -17.80 -31.87
CA GLY A 425 -5.49 -18.86 -32.14
C GLY A 425 -6.85 -18.35 -32.65
N VAL A 426 -6.84 -17.29 -33.46
CA VAL A 426 -7.97 -16.35 -33.48
C VAL A 426 -9.11 -16.92 -34.33
N PRO A 427 -10.38 -16.72 -33.96
CA PRO A 427 -11.42 -16.58 -34.97
C PRO A 427 -10.99 -15.51 -35.99
N GLU A 428 -11.25 -15.70 -37.29
CA GLU A 428 -10.86 -14.77 -38.35
C GLU A 428 -11.18 -13.32 -37.96
N ILE A 429 -10.16 -12.53 -37.58
CA ILE A 429 -10.34 -11.09 -37.34
C ILE A 429 -10.62 -10.50 -38.72
N ASP A 430 -11.74 -9.79 -38.83
CA ASP A 430 -12.09 -9.03 -40.02
C ASP A 430 -10.88 -8.21 -40.51
N SER A 431 -10.52 -8.36 -41.79
CA SER A 431 -9.39 -7.68 -42.40
C SER A 431 -9.44 -6.16 -42.22
N ASP A 432 -10.64 -5.58 -42.20
CA ASP A 432 -10.84 -4.15 -42.05
C ASP A 432 -10.56 -3.69 -40.62
N ILE A 433 -10.97 -4.48 -39.63
CA ILE A 433 -10.68 -4.24 -38.22
C ILE A 433 -9.17 -4.38 -37.97
N TRP A 434 -8.56 -5.40 -38.55
CA TRP A 434 -7.12 -5.63 -38.43
C TRP A 434 -6.30 -4.46 -39.00
N LEU A 435 -6.69 -3.94 -40.16
CA LEU A 435 -6.05 -2.78 -40.77
C LEU A 435 -6.19 -1.52 -39.90
N LYS A 436 -7.39 -1.29 -39.33
CA LYS A 436 -7.63 -0.18 -38.39
C LYS A 436 -6.74 -0.26 -37.15
N LEU A 437 -6.60 -1.44 -36.54
CA LEU A 437 -5.73 -1.67 -35.39
C LEU A 437 -4.27 -1.34 -35.72
N LYS A 438 -3.75 -1.85 -36.84
CA LYS A 438 -2.38 -1.54 -37.28
C LYS A 438 -2.14 -0.06 -37.51
N ASN A 439 -3.08 0.61 -38.19
CA ASN A 439 -2.99 2.05 -38.43
C ASN A 439 -3.01 2.83 -37.11
N PHE A 440 -3.89 2.46 -36.17
CA PHE A 440 -3.96 3.07 -34.85
C PHE A 440 -2.63 2.94 -34.08
N GLN A 441 -2.02 1.75 -34.10
CA GLN A 441 -0.72 1.49 -33.47
C GLN A 441 0.39 2.34 -34.09
N MET A 442 0.53 2.32 -35.43
CA MET A 442 1.59 3.03 -36.16
C MET A 442 1.52 4.55 -35.96
N GLN A 443 0.31 5.11 -35.91
CA GLN A 443 0.07 6.53 -35.69
C GLN A 443 0.43 7.00 -34.27
N GLY A 444 0.45 6.10 -33.29
CA GLY A 444 0.73 6.44 -31.89
C GLY A 444 -0.48 7.01 -31.13
N PRO A 445 -0.34 7.24 -29.81
CA PRO A 445 -1.44 7.66 -28.93
C PRO A 445 -1.94 9.09 -29.19
N PHE A 446 -1.08 9.99 -29.70
CA PHE A 446 -1.38 11.42 -29.84
C PHE A 446 -1.68 11.87 -31.27
N HIS A 447 -1.88 10.94 -32.20
CA HIS A 447 -2.25 11.29 -33.56
C HIS A 447 -3.59 12.03 -33.59
N VAL A 448 -3.62 13.12 -34.35
CA VAL A 448 -4.81 13.91 -34.66
C VAL A 448 -4.96 13.88 -36.17
N GLU A 449 -6.12 13.46 -36.66
CA GLU A 449 -6.43 13.58 -38.08
C GLU A 449 -6.48 15.05 -38.44
N ALA A 450 -5.60 15.47 -39.35
CA ALA A 450 -5.66 16.81 -39.91
C ALA A 450 -6.89 16.88 -40.82
N TYR A 451 -8.02 17.36 -40.28
CA TYR A 451 -9.16 17.76 -41.10
C TYR A 451 -8.74 18.99 -41.89
N SER A 452 -8.22 18.76 -43.10
CA SER A 452 -8.04 19.79 -44.12
C SER A 452 -9.41 20.19 -44.66
N GLN A 453 -10.23 20.87 -43.85
CA GLN A 453 -11.32 21.68 -44.39
C GLN A 453 -10.68 22.94 -44.98
N VAL A 454 -10.24 22.82 -46.24
CA VAL A 454 -10.04 24.00 -47.08
C VAL A 454 -11.44 24.57 -47.31
N LEU A 455 -11.82 25.58 -46.53
CA LEU A 455 -12.87 26.52 -46.91
C LEU A 455 -12.41 27.14 -48.24
N MET A 456 -12.87 26.56 -49.35
CA MET A 456 -12.88 27.27 -50.61
C MET A 456 -13.87 28.41 -50.39
N GLU A 457 -13.36 29.60 -50.08
CA GLU A 457 -14.18 30.81 -50.21
C GLU A 457 -14.61 30.85 -51.67
N ASP A 458 -15.90 30.60 -51.92
CA ASP A 458 -16.52 30.87 -53.21
C ASP A 458 -16.39 32.38 -53.45
N SER A 459 -15.32 32.75 -54.14
CA SER A 459 -15.21 34.01 -54.85
C SER A 459 -16.25 34.00 -55.99
N THR A 460 -17.51 34.21 -55.63
CA THR A 460 -18.58 34.52 -56.58
C THR A 460 -18.71 36.02 -56.66
N SER A 461 -18.14 36.52 -57.75
CA SER A 461 -18.34 37.81 -58.41
C SER A 461 -19.79 38.14 -58.70
#